data_AF-A0A514CGJ5-F1
#
_entry.id   AF-A0A514CGJ5-F1
#
_cell.length_a   1.000
_cell.length_b   1.000
_cell.length_c   1.000
_cell.angle_alpha   90.00
_cell.angle_beta   90.00
_cell.angle_gamma   90.00
#
_symmetry.space_group_name_H-M   'P 1'
#
loop_
_entity.id
_entity.type
_entity.pdbx_description
1 polymer ?
#
loop_
_entity_poly.entity_id
_entity_poly.type
_entity_poly.pdbx_seq_one_letter_code
_entity_poly.pdbx_strand_id
1 'polypeptide(L)'
;MKTLKKLLLLTIVLQVASCSMVRDEDGSDPTDPENQTEAEIPSNLHFAFKTEDWERQIDCTHLDLDATSSELLMATSQSTGSKFYFVVPASSSEMAKAANLGKYPIGIEEYFSMALILPMSQGSETRLKSEIGSSESDSFNEVVSITLDSSEGAFDFYSVKGRYKMKMEGIEDEALNKTCSGTYHFKIRTARN
;
A
#
# COMPACT_ATOMS: atom_id res chain seq x y z
N MET A 1 71.57 -2.35 10.71
CA MET A 1 71.05 -1.38 9.73
C MET A 1 69.53 -1.45 9.74
N LYS A 2 68.90 -0.26 9.68
CA LYS A 2 67.45 0.02 9.63
C LYS A 2 66.76 -0.88 8.58
N THR A 3 65.54 -1.37 8.80
CA THR A 3 64.29 -0.74 8.31
C THR A 3 63.06 -1.44 8.95
N LEU A 4 62.13 -0.69 9.55
CA LEU A 4 60.72 -0.45 9.10
C LEU A 4 59.80 -1.70 9.19
N LYS A 5 58.55 -1.63 9.64
CA LYS A 5 57.68 -0.58 10.18
C LYS A 5 56.45 -1.30 10.74
N LYS A 6 55.76 -0.65 11.68
CA LYS A 6 54.49 -1.03 12.31
C LYS A 6 53.36 -1.27 11.30
N LEU A 7 52.24 -1.79 11.83
CA LEU A 7 50.88 -2.03 11.26
C LEU A 7 50.69 -3.44 10.68
N LEU A 8 49.62 -4.19 10.97
CA LEU A 8 48.36 -3.90 11.63
C LEU A 8 47.80 -5.27 12.12
N LEU A 9 47.49 -5.40 13.40
CA LEU A 9 46.71 -6.52 13.93
C LEU A 9 45.26 -6.31 13.47
N LEU A 10 44.79 -7.08 12.49
CA LEU A 10 43.38 -7.06 12.10
C LEU A 10 42.65 -8.18 12.86
N THR A 11 42.25 -7.87 14.09
CA THR A 11 41.33 -8.73 14.85
C THR A 11 39.94 -8.55 14.25
N ILE A 12 39.54 -9.44 13.33
CA ILE A 12 38.15 -9.52 12.89
C ILE A 12 37.38 -10.16 14.04
N VAL A 13 36.76 -9.32 14.86
CA VAL A 13 35.68 -9.73 15.76
C VAL A 13 34.48 -10.00 14.86
N LEU A 14 34.30 -11.25 14.42
CA LEU A 14 33.01 -11.72 13.95
C LEU A 14 32.06 -11.70 15.15
N GLN A 15 31.36 -10.58 15.34
CA GLN A 15 30.08 -10.63 16.03
C GLN A 15 29.08 -11.19 15.04
N VAL A 16 28.94 -12.52 15.05
CA VAL A 16 27.65 -13.11 14.78
C VAL A 16 26.72 -12.60 15.88
N ALA A 17 25.96 -11.55 15.56
CA ALA A 17 24.76 -11.24 16.32
C ALA A 17 23.82 -12.42 16.11
N SER A 18 23.96 -13.42 16.98
CA SER A 18 22.95 -14.43 17.19
C SER A 18 21.67 -13.68 17.53
N CYS A 19 20.72 -13.65 16.58
CA CYS A 19 19.33 -13.38 16.92
C CYS A 19 18.93 -14.48 17.91
N SER A 20 18.95 -14.14 19.19
CA SER A 20 18.17 -14.85 20.19
C SER A 20 16.71 -14.75 19.75
N MET A 21 16.18 -15.83 19.19
CA MET A 21 14.74 -16.03 19.11
C MET A 21 14.22 -15.96 20.54
N VAL A 22 13.54 -14.85 20.86
CA VAL A 22 12.57 -14.85 21.94
C VAL A 22 11.47 -15.80 21.47
N ARG A 23 11.45 -17.01 22.04
CA ARG A 23 10.30 -17.90 21.97
C ARG A 23 9.30 -17.32 22.95
N ASP A 24 8.47 -16.41 22.47
CA ASP A 24 7.19 -16.19 23.11
C ASP A 24 6.31 -17.39 22.73
N GLU A 25 6.04 -18.22 23.74
CA GLU A 25 4.99 -19.23 23.70
C GLU A 25 3.63 -18.52 23.65
N ASP A 26 3.26 -18.00 22.48
CA ASP A 26 1.88 -18.03 22.01
C ASP A 26 1.90 -17.97 20.49
N GLY A 27 1.54 -19.09 19.87
CA GLY A 27 1.77 -19.37 18.45
C GLY A 27 0.84 -18.59 17.54
N SER A 28 1.11 -17.32 17.35
CA SER A 28 0.46 -16.49 16.33
C SER A 28 1.49 -15.55 15.74
N ASP A 29 2.12 -16.01 14.66
CA ASP A 29 2.95 -15.15 13.81
C ASP A 29 2.01 -14.12 13.14
N PRO A 30 2.15 -12.82 13.43
CA PRO A 30 1.31 -11.79 12.81
C PRO A 30 1.60 -11.61 11.31
N THR A 31 2.62 -12.30 10.78
CA THR A 31 2.94 -12.34 9.35
C THR A 31 2.36 -13.57 8.63
N ASP A 32 1.68 -14.47 9.35
CA ASP A 32 0.98 -15.61 8.77
C ASP A 32 -0.36 -15.15 8.15
N PRO A 33 -0.52 -15.21 6.81
CA PRO A 33 -1.76 -14.84 6.14
C PRO A 33 -2.95 -15.72 6.53
N GLU A 34 -2.75 -16.89 7.15
CA GLU A 34 -3.84 -17.75 7.64
C GLU A 34 -4.44 -17.29 8.98
N ASN A 35 -3.77 -16.37 9.70
CA ASN A 35 -4.18 -15.94 11.04
C ASN A 35 -4.87 -14.56 11.07
N GLN A 36 -5.07 -13.95 9.91
CA GLN A 36 -5.88 -12.74 9.77
C GLN A 36 -7.33 -13.15 9.57
N THR A 37 -8.22 -12.75 10.48
CA THR A 37 -9.65 -12.75 10.15
C THR A 37 -9.80 -11.86 8.91
N GLU A 38 -10.52 -12.32 7.89
CA GLU A 38 -10.76 -11.59 6.61
C GLU A 38 -11.27 -10.14 6.79
N ALA A 39 -11.58 -9.72 8.01
CA ALA A 39 -12.07 -8.40 8.38
C ALA A 39 -11.00 -7.38 8.82
N GLU A 40 -9.79 -7.77 9.25
CA GLU A 40 -8.83 -6.83 9.83
C GLU A 40 -7.77 -6.35 8.81
N ILE A 41 -7.75 -5.05 8.53
CA ILE A 41 -6.75 -4.42 7.66
C ILE A 41 -5.42 -4.32 8.43
N PRO A 42 -4.30 -4.86 7.91
CA PRO A 42 -3.00 -4.81 8.58
C PRO A 42 -2.57 -3.40 8.98
N SER A 43 -1.88 -3.30 10.12
CA SER A 43 -1.45 -2.01 10.68
C SER A 43 -0.18 -1.44 10.03
N ASN A 44 0.62 -2.26 9.34
CA ASN A 44 1.77 -1.80 8.57
C ASN A 44 1.33 -1.09 7.28
N LEU A 45 2.19 -0.21 6.73
CA LEU A 45 1.93 0.43 5.44
C LEU A 45 2.02 -0.61 4.32
N HIS A 46 0.94 -0.74 3.54
CA HIS A 46 0.86 -1.77 2.51
C HIS A 46 -0.13 -1.42 1.40
N PHE A 47 0.05 -2.12 0.28
CA PHE A 47 -0.97 -2.30 -0.74
C PHE A 47 -1.09 -3.80 -1.03
N ALA A 48 -2.27 -4.38 -0.79
CA ALA A 48 -2.55 -5.78 -1.03
C ALA A 48 -3.61 -5.93 -2.12
N PHE A 49 -3.49 -6.97 -2.92
CA PHE A 49 -4.46 -7.33 -3.94
C PHE A 49 -4.53 -8.85 -4.10
N LYS A 50 -5.71 -9.31 -4.50
CA LYS A 50 -6.06 -10.71 -4.72
C LYS A 50 -7.05 -10.82 -5.87
N THR A 51 -6.70 -11.62 -6.86
CA THR A 51 -7.59 -12.14 -7.91
C THR A 51 -7.79 -13.64 -7.69
N GLU A 52 -8.50 -14.30 -8.60
CA GLU A 52 -8.74 -15.74 -8.50
C GLU A 52 -7.45 -16.58 -8.58
N ASP A 53 -6.41 -16.07 -9.26
CA ASP A 53 -5.20 -16.84 -9.60
C ASP A 53 -3.93 -16.27 -8.94
N TRP A 54 -4.02 -15.12 -8.28
CA TRP A 54 -2.85 -14.38 -7.85
C TRP A 54 -3.15 -13.41 -6.71
N GLU A 55 -2.26 -13.36 -5.73
CA GLU A 55 -2.32 -12.40 -4.64
C GLU A 55 -0.93 -11.92 -4.24
N ARG A 56 -0.85 -10.65 -3.82
CA ARG A 56 0.36 -10.07 -3.23
C ARG A 56 0.01 -8.97 -2.25
N GLN A 57 0.82 -8.91 -1.19
CA GLN A 57 0.96 -7.74 -0.35
C GLN A 57 2.30 -7.06 -0.65
N ILE A 58 2.26 -5.77 -0.93
CA ILE A 58 3.41 -4.93 -1.22
C ILE A 58 3.65 -4.05 0.00
N ASP A 59 4.90 -4.05 0.49
CA ASP A 59 5.35 -3.15 1.54
C ASP A 59 5.41 -1.70 1.00
N CYS A 60 4.70 -0.80 1.66
CA CYS A 60 4.63 0.62 1.31
C CYS A 60 5.32 1.53 2.35
N THR A 61 6.18 0.98 3.21
CA THR A 61 6.85 1.75 4.27
C THR A 61 7.73 2.89 3.73
N HIS A 62 8.21 2.77 2.49
CA HIS A 62 9.01 3.78 1.79
C HIS A 62 8.22 4.58 0.75
N LEU A 63 6.89 4.44 0.73
CA LEU A 63 6.03 5.17 -0.20
C LEU A 63 5.56 6.48 0.45
N ASP A 64 6.04 7.60 -0.10
CA ASP A 64 5.60 8.94 0.29
C ASP A 64 4.56 9.46 -0.72
N LEU A 65 3.30 9.54 -0.28
CA LEU A 65 2.22 10.12 -1.08
C LEU A 65 2.01 11.59 -0.70
N ASP A 66 2.14 12.49 -1.69
CA ASP A 66 2.06 13.94 -1.49
C ASP A 66 0.88 14.57 -2.24
N ALA A 67 -0.22 14.76 -1.51
CA ALA A 67 -1.44 15.37 -2.06
C ALA A 67 -1.30 16.89 -2.29
N THR A 68 -0.22 17.52 -1.80
CA THR A 68 -0.01 18.97 -1.99
C THR A 68 0.43 19.33 -3.40
N SER A 69 0.98 18.37 -4.13
CA SER A 69 1.40 18.55 -5.52
C SER A 69 0.31 18.15 -6.53
N SER A 70 -0.51 17.16 -6.18
CA SER A 70 -1.61 16.65 -7.01
C SER A 70 -2.58 15.89 -6.12
N GLU A 71 -3.88 16.14 -6.29
CA GLU A 71 -4.93 15.38 -5.61
C GLU A 71 -5.06 13.95 -6.16
N LEU A 72 -4.71 13.74 -7.44
CA LEU A 72 -4.55 12.41 -8.01
C LEU A 72 -3.15 11.88 -7.69
N LEU A 73 -3.10 10.93 -6.75
CA LEU A 73 -1.90 10.21 -6.38
C LEU A 73 -1.72 8.99 -7.27
N MET A 74 -0.46 8.68 -7.61
CA MET A 74 -0.11 7.50 -8.38
C MET A 74 1.18 6.90 -7.84
N ALA A 75 1.20 5.57 -7.71
CA ALA A 75 2.46 4.85 -7.51
C ALA A 75 2.51 3.57 -8.35
N THR A 76 3.73 3.09 -8.58
CA THR A 76 3.99 1.83 -9.28
C THR A 76 4.88 0.95 -8.42
N SER A 77 4.43 -0.28 -8.17
CA SER A 77 5.20 -1.30 -7.47
C SER A 77 6.38 -1.74 -8.33
N GLN A 78 7.61 -1.67 -7.79
CA GLN A 78 8.79 -2.17 -8.49
C GLN A 78 8.79 -3.72 -8.59
N SER A 79 8.21 -4.42 -7.62
CA SER A 79 8.22 -5.88 -7.56
C SER A 79 7.20 -6.54 -8.48
N THR A 80 6.11 -5.84 -8.82
CA THR A 80 4.99 -6.41 -9.62
C THR A 80 4.65 -5.58 -10.86
N GLY A 81 5.10 -4.33 -10.94
CA GLY A 81 4.64 -3.36 -11.94
C GLY A 81 3.18 -2.93 -11.77
N SER A 82 2.54 -3.33 -10.66
CA SER A 82 1.17 -2.89 -10.33
C SER A 82 1.15 -1.38 -10.14
N LYS A 83 0.14 -0.71 -10.70
CA LYS A 83 -0.09 0.71 -10.55
C LYS A 83 -1.38 0.92 -9.78
N PHE A 84 -1.37 1.87 -8.87
CA PHE A 84 -2.60 2.36 -8.26
C PHE A 84 -2.71 3.86 -8.49
N TYR A 85 -3.96 4.31 -8.55
CA TYR A 85 -4.37 5.69 -8.66
C TYR A 85 -5.34 5.96 -7.51
N PHE A 86 -5.13 7.02 -6.76
CA PHE A 86 -5.96 7.34 -5.61
C PHE A 86 -6.16 8.84 -5.51
N VAL A 87 -7.42 9.28 -5.56
CA VAL A 87 -7.76 10.70 -5.49
C VAL A 87 -7.99 11.08 -4.04
N VAL A 88 -7.36 12.13 -3.53
CA VAL A 88 -7.52 12.56 -2.14
C VAL A 88 -7.48 14.09 -2.02
N PRO A 89 -8.09 14.66 -0.96
CA PRO A 89 -8.00 16.10 -0.74
C PRO A 89 -6.56 16.57 -0.49
N ALA A 90 -6.19 17.70 -1.09
CA ALA A 90 -4.88 18.31 -0.83
C ALA A 90 -4.78 18.97 0.55
N SER A 91 -5.90 19.42 1.13
CA SER A 91 -5.93 20.11 2.43
C SER A 91 -6.28 19.17 3.58
N SER A 92 -5.71 19.48 4.74
CA SER A 92 -5.94 18.73 5.98
C SER A 92 -7.36 18.89 6.50
N SER A 93 -7.93 20.09 6.34
CA SER A 93 -9.31 20.41 6.70
C SER A 93 -10.34 19.60 5.90
N GLU A 94 -10.08 19.34 4.63
CA GLU A 94 -10.92 18.49 3.79
C GLU A 94 -10.68 17.01 4.07
N MET A 95 -9.42 16.59 4.24
CA MET A 95 -9.05 15.20 4.58
C MET A 95 -9.70 14.72 5.88
N ALA A 96 -9.73 15.56 6.92
CA ALA A 96 -10.23 15.21 8.25
C ALA A 96 -11.77 15.14 8.37
N LYS A 97 -12.52 15.38 7.29
CA LYS A 97 -13.99 15.34 7.34
C LYS A 97 -14.48 13.91 7.64
N ALA A 98 -15.33 13.77 8.65
CA ALA A 98 -15.95 12.47 8.98
C ALA A 98 -16.77 11.87 7.83
N ALA A 99 -17.28 12.70 6.92
CA ALA A 99 -17.98 12.27 5.71
C ALA A 99 -17.08 11.53 4.69
N ASN A 100 -15.77 11.51 4.93
CA ASN A 100 -14.79 10.83 4.08
C ASN A 100 -14.65 9.32 4.39
N LEU A 101 -15.40 8.80 5.37
CA LEU A 101 -15.46 7.37 5.65
C LEU A 101 -16.67 6.77 4.94
N GLY A 102 -16.46 5.68 4.21
CA GLY A 102 -17.50 5.03 3.44
C GLY A 102 -17.01 4.48 2.11
N LYS A 103 -17.95 4.14 1.24
CA LYS A 103 -17.67 3.59 -0.09
C LYS A 103 -17.69 4.66 -1.16
N TYR A 104 -16.77 4.48 -2.10
CA TYR A 104 -16.48 5.35 -3.22
C TYR A 104 -16.46 4.51 -4.50
N PRO A 105 -16.73 5.13 -5.66
CA PRO A 105 -16.61 4.49 -6.95
C PRO A 105 -15.15 4.10 -7.24
N ILE A 106 -15.03 3.13 -8.12
CA ILE A 106 -13.78 2.82 -8.80
C ILE A 106 -13.59 3.84 -9.93
N GLY A 107 -12.46 4.54 -9.93
CA GLY A 107 -12.19 5.62 -10.88
C GLY A 107 -11.21 6.65 -10.34
N ILE A 108 -11.19 7.83 -10.99
CA ILE A 108 -10.28 8.94 -10.67
C ILE A 108 -10.98 10.31 -10.64
N GLU A 109 -12.31 10.32 -10.54
CA GLU A 109 -13.11 11.55 -10.72
C GLU A 109 -13.42 12.28 -9.40
N GLU A 110 -13.52 11.57 -8.28
CA GLU A 110 -13.89 12.15 -6.98
C GLU A 110 -12.96 11.69 -5.86
N TYR A 111 -12.92 12.46 -4.76
CA TYR A 111 -12.10 12.10 -3.59
C TYR A 111 -12.42 10.69 -3.10
N PHE A 112 -11.35 9.99 -2.75
CA PHE A 112 -11.29 8.60 -2.35
C PHE A 112 -11.74 7.61 -3.42
N SER A 113 -11.94 8.02 -4.67
CA SER A 113 -11.96 7.10 -5.79
C SER A 113 -10.58 6.48 -6.00
N MET A 114 -10.58 5.20 -6.36
CA MET A 114 -9.36 4.45 -6.64
C MET A 114 -9.48 3.70 -7.96
N ALA A 115 -8.40 3.62 -8.71
CA ALA A 115 -8.29 2.79 -9.91
C ALA A 115 -6.97 2.00 -9.90
N LEU A 116 -6.95 0.83 -10.52
CA LEU A 116 -5.80 -0.07 -10.51
C LEU A 116 -5.42 -0.54 -11.91
N ILE A 117 -4.13 -0.79 -12.10
CA ILE A 117 -3.59 -1.59 -13.19
C ILE A 117 -2.70 -2.68 -12.60
N LEU A 118 -3.03 -3.94 -12.84
CA LEU A 118 -2.34 -5.10 -12.25
C LEU A 118 -1.81 -6.03 -13.35
N PRO A 119 -0.67 -6.71 -13.16
CA PRO A 119 -0.33 -7.84 -14.00
C PRO A 119 -1.35 -8.98 -13.79
N MET A 120 -1.62 -9.75 -14.84
CA MET A 120 -2.50 -10.92 -14.73
C MET A 120 -1.96 -11.96 -13.72
N SER A 121 -0.63 -12.10 -13.65
CA SER A 121 0.12 -13.00 -12.76
C SER A 121 1.56 -12.51 -12.61
N GLN A 122 2.40 -13.18 -11.79
CA GLN A 122 3.79 -12.76 -11.61
C GLN A 122 4.55 -12.65 -12.94
N GLY A 123 5.13 -11.48 -13.20
CA GLY A 123 5.96 -11.27 -14.39
C GLY A 123 5.18 -11.31 -15.72
N SER A 124 3.84 -11.29 -15.67
CA SER A 124 3.04 -11.20 -16.89
C SER A 124 3.13 -9.80 -17.51
N GLU A 125 3.30 -9.76 -18.83
CA GLU A 125 3.19 -8.55 -19.62
C GLU A 125 1.73 -8.15 -19.85
N THR A 126 0.79 -9.11 -19.83
CA THR A 126 -0.63 -8.83 -19.95
C THR A 126 -1.16 -8.17 -18.68
N ARG A 127 -1.90 -7.08 -18.86
CA ARG A 127 -2.37 -6.24 -17.77
C ARG A 127 -3.88 -6.23 -17.68
N LEU A 128 -4.34 -6.06 -16.46
CA LEU A 128 -5.73 -5.84 -16.10
C LEU A 128 -5.87 -4.39 -15.65
N LYS A 129 -6.91 -3.69 -16.07
CA LYS A 129 -7.31 -2.39 -15.54
C LYS A 129 -8.65 -2.49 -14.83
N SER A 130 -8.86 -1.66 -13.83
CA SER A 130 -10.13 -1.58 -13.12
C SER A 130 -11.24 -0.99 -14.00
N GLU A 131 -12.42 -1.59 -13.98
CA GLU A 131 -13.62 -1.06 -14.62
C GLU A 131 -14.16 0.13 -13.81
N ILE A 132 -14.34 1.28 -14.47
CA ILE A 132 -14.82 2.52 -13.82
C ILE A 132 -16.31 2.37 -13.47
N GLY A 133 -16.67 2.76 -12.26
CA GLY A 133 -18.06 2.81 -11.80
C GLY A 133 -18.20 2.47 -10.33
N SER A 134 -19.44 2.50 -9.84
CA SER A 134 -19.80 2.10 -8.47
C SER A 134 -20.81 0.97 -8.47
N SER A 135 -20.54 -0.03 -7.64
CA SER A 135 -21.50 -1.03 -7.20
C SER A 135 -21.22 -1.33 -5.73
N GLU A 136 -22.18 -1.00 -4.87
CA GLU A 136 -22.10 -1.22 -3.43
C GLU A 136 -21.74 -2.67 -3.04
N SER A 137 -22.11 -3.66 -3.85
CA SER A 137 -21.84 -5.08 -3.60
C SER A 137 -20.55 -5.58 -4.27
N ASP A 138 -20.22 -5.04 -5.46
CA ASP A 138 -19.32 -5.72 -6.38
C ASP A 138 -18.23 -4.83 -6.99
N SER A 139 -18.28 -3.52 -6.80
CA SER A 139 -17.25 -2.59 -7.29
C SER A 139 -17.20 -1.31 -6.44
N PHE A 140 -16.32 -1.27 -5.45
CA PHE A 140 -16.18 -0.15 -4.53
C PHE A 140 -14.75 -0.02 -4.00
N ASN A 141 -14.41 1.20 -3.61
CA ASN A 141 -13.34 1.49 -2.68
C ASN A 141 -13.93 1.95 -1.35
N GLU A 142 -13.63 1.28 -0.23
CA GLU A 142 -14.15 1.64 1.09
C GLU A 142 -13.03 2.20 1.96
N VAL A 143 -13.14 3.49 2.30
CA VAL A 143 -12.28 4.12 3.31
C VAL A 143 -12.84 3.80 4.68
N VAL A 144 -12.06 3.04 5.45
CA VAL A 144 -12.46 2.54 6.77
C VAL A 144 -11.91 3.42 7.89
N SER A 145 -10.76 4.07 7.66
CA SER A 145 -10.13 4.94 8.66
C SER A 145 -9.29 6.03 8.00
N ILE A 146 -9.38 7.24 8.56
CA ILE A 146 -8.49 8.36 8.29
C ILE A 146 -8.06 8.90 9.65
N THR A 147 -6.77 8.83 9.95
CA THR A 147 -6.20 9.32 11.22
C THR A 147 -5.04 10.25 10.96
N LEU A 148 -4.96 11.34 11.71
CA LEU A 148 -3.78 12.19 11.72
C LEU A 148 -2.65 11.47 12.47
N ASP A 149 -1.54 11.22 11.80
CA ASP A 149 -0.38 10.53 12.38
C ASP A 149 0.63 11.53 12.96
N SER A 150 1.00 12.53 12.16
CA SER A 150 1.98 13.54 12.53
C SER A 150 1.75 14.85 11.80
N SER A 151 2.44 15.88 12.28
CA SER A 151 2.34 17.25 11.81
C SER A 151 3.76 17.83 11.73
N GLU A 152 4.20 18.28 10.56
CA GLU A 152 5.54 18.85 10.35
C GLU A 152 5.49 20.13 9.52
N GLY A 153 5.94 21.25 10.09
CA GLY A 153 5.94 22.53 9.38
C GLY A 153 4.53 22.93 8.93
N ALA A 154 4.35 23.12 7.62
CA ALA A 154 3.07 23.48 6.99
C ALA A 154 2.26 22.25 6.50
N PHE A 155 2.62 21.04 6.93
CA PHE A 155 2.05 19.79 6.43
C PHE A 155 1.55 18.89 7.54
N ASP A 156 0.46 18.18 7.26
CA ASP A 156 -0.03 17.10 8.10
C ASP A 156 0.08 15.77 7.34
N PHE A 157 0.27 14.69 8.09
CA PHE A 157 0.40 13.35 7.55
C PHE A 157 -0.73 12.48 8.10
N TYR A 158 -1.54 11.93 7.20
CA TYR A 158 -2.67 11.09 7.52
C TYR A 158 -2.40 9.63 7.17
N SER A 159 -2.71 8.72 8.08
CA SER A 159 -2.89 7.31 7.76
C SER A 159 -4.30 7.08 7.22
N VAL A 160 -4.39 6.58 5.99
CA VAL A 160 -5.65 6.22 5.35
C VAL A 160 -5.66 4.72 5.13
N LYS A 161 -6.67 4.05 5.71
CA LYS A 161 -6.91 2.62 5.57
C LYS A 161 -8.19 2.37 4.80
N GLY A 162 -8.15 1.38 3.94
CA GLY A 162 -9.34 0.93 3.26
C GLY A 162 -9.23 -0.47 2.69
N ARG A 163 -10.36 -0.91 2.17
CA ARG A 163 -10.52 -2.18 1.46
C ARG A 163 -11.31 -1.93 0.19
N TYR A 164 -11.11 -2.76 -0.80
CA TYR A 164 -11.77 -2.59 -2.08
C TYR A 164 -12.13 -3.93 -2.68
N LYS A 165 -13.12 -3.89 -3.57
CA LYS A 165 -13.47 -4.96 -4.49
C LYS A 165 -13.79 -4.29 -5.81
N MET A 166 -13.26 -4.77 -6.91
CA MET A 166 -13.49 -4.17 -8.23
C MET A 166 -13.48 -5.23 -9.32
N LYS A 167 -14.25 -4.95 -10.37
CA LYS A 167 -14.13 -5.66 -11.63
C LYS A 167 -12.93 -5.15 -12.38
N MET A 168 -12.23 -6.08 -13.02
CA MET A 168 -11.04 -5.82 -13.81
C MET A 168 -11.24 -6.40 -15.20
N GLU A 169 -10.83 -5.65 -16.23
CA GLU A 169 -10.82 -6.08 -17.62
C GLU A 169 -9.40 -6.06 -18.18
N GLY A 170 -9.10 -6.96 -19.13
CA GLY A 170 -7.81 -6.98 -19.81
C GLY A 170 -7.60 -5.72 -20.64
N ILE A 171 -6.38 -5.17 -20.60
CA ILE A 171 -5.99 -4.03 -21.44
C ILE A 171 -5.84 -4.48 -22.89
N GLU A 172 -5.23 -5.66 -23.09
CA GLU A 172 -5.00 -6.21 -24.42
C GLU A 172 -6.14 -7.12 -24.92
N ASP A 173 -6.97 -7.64 -24.01
CA ASP A 173 -8.10 -8.51 -24.30
C ASP A 173 -9.27 -8.20 -23.34
N GLU A 174 -10.28 -7.48 -23.83
CA GLU A 174 -11.46 -7.09 -23.05
C GLU A 174 -12.33 -8.31 -22.65
N ALA A 175 -12.17 -9.48 -23.30
CA ALA A 175 -12.85 -10.69 -22.87
C ALA A 175 -12.26 -11.25 -21.56
N LEU A 176 -11.02 -10.89 -21.23
CA LEU A 176 -10.40 -11.25 -19.97
C LEU A 176 -10.99 -10.40 -18.83
N ASN A 177 -11.81 -11.04 -18.00
CA ASN A 177 -12.46 -10.39 -16.87
C ASN A 177 -12.10 -11.09 -15.57
N LYS A 178 -11.83 -10.31 -14.52
CA LYS A 178 -11.49 -10.80 -13.18
C LYS A 178 -12.14 -9.96 -12.10
N THR A 179 -12.31 -10.54 -10.93
CA THR A 179 -12.55 -9.76 -9.71
C THR A 179 -11.24 -9.57 -8.98
N CYS A 180 -10.97 -8.34 -8.56
CA CYS A 180 -9.86 -8.02 -7.69
C CYS A 180 -10.39 -7.47 -6.37
N SER A 181 -9.88 -7.98 -5.25
CA SER A 181 -10.13 -7.44 -3.92
C SER A 181 -8.82 -7.22 -3.19
N GLY A 182 -8.82 -6.32 -2.22
CA GLY A 182 -7.63 -6.10 -1.42
C GLY A 182 -7.80 -5.04 -0.36
N THR A 183 -6.69 -4.71 0.28
CA THR A 183 -6.61 -3.70 1.33
C THR A 183 -5.45 -2.76 1.05
N TYR A 184 -5.53 -1.57 1.66
CA TYR A 184 -4.43 -0.63 1.64
C TYR A 184 -4.34 0.09 2.98
N HIS A 185 -3.12 0.50 3.28
CA HIS A 185 -2.80 1.41 4.36
C HIS A 185 -1.68 2.33 3.90
N PHE A 186 -2.02 3.60 3.71
CA PHE A 186 -1.12 4.61 3.15
C PHE A 186 -0.92 5.77 4.11
N LYS A 187 0.28 6.32 4.10
CA LYS A 187 0.60 7.61 4.69
C LYS A 187 0.51 8.69 3.61
N ILE A 188 -0.31 9.71 3.83
CA ILE A 188 -0.61 10.77 2.86
C ILE A 188 -0.29 12.12 3.48
N ARG A 189 0.51 12.92 2.79
CA ARG A 189 0.83 14.29 3.16
C ARG A 189 -0.19 15.27 2.57
N THR A 190 -0.69 16.17 3.40
CA THR A 190 -1.63 17.25 3.06
C THR A 190 -1.10 18.61 3.52
N ALA A 191 -1.62 19.69 2.95
CA ALA A 191 -1.35 21.05 3.40
C ALA A 191 -2.13 21.35 4.69
N ARG A 192 -1.47 21.94 5.69
CA ARG A 192 -2.14 22.41 6.91
C ARG A 192 -2.74 23.79 6.64
N ASN A 193 -3.89 23.82 5.98
CA ASN A 193 -4.65 25.04 5.67
C ASN A 193 -6.15 24.88 5.89
#